data_AF-A0A7V9SCW2-F1
#
_entry.id   AF-A0A7V9SCW2-F1
#
_cell.length_a   1.000
_cell.length_b   1.000
_cell.length_c   1.000
_cell.angle_alpha   90.00
_cell.angle_beta   90.00
_cell.angle_gamma   90.00
#
_symmetry.space_group_name_H-M   'P 1'
#
loop_
_entity.id
_entity.type
_entity.pdbx_description
1 polymer ?
#
loop_
_entity_poly.entity_id
_entity_poly.type
_entity_poly.pdbx_seq_one_letter_code
_entity_poly.pdbx_strand_id
1 'polypeptide(L)'
;MTIDVERARRETPGCANVLHFNNAGAALMPVSVLAATTDYLALESQVGGYEAAGREAAVLERVYTASAELLGCDPDEIAFVETATRAWDMAFYALLFAPGDRILTARAEYASNV
;
A
#
# COMPACT_ATOMS: atom_id res chain seq x y z
N MET A 1 -11.91 -15.18 14.81
CA MET A 1 -12.59 -13.88 14.73
C MET A 1 -13.46 -13.91 13.47
N THR A 2 -14.75 -13.63 13.55
CA THR A 2 -15.66 -13.70 12.39
C THR A 2 -15.75 -12.33 11.74
N ILE A 3 -15.58 -12.27 10.42
CA ILE A 3 -15.73 -11.04 9.64
C ILE A 3 -17.20 -10.69 9.45
N ASP A 4 -17.57 -9.43 9.71
CA ASP A 4 -18.89 -8.88 9.37
C ASP A 4 -18.91 -8.43 7.91
N VAL A 5 -19.41 -9.32 7.03
CA VAL A 5 -19.44 -9.09 5.59
C VAL A 5 -20.45 -8.01 5.19
N GLU A 6 -21.56 -7.90 5.91
CA GLU A 6 -22.60 -6.90 5.61
C GLU A 6 -22.07 -5.49 5.87
N ARG A 7 -21.35 -5.32 6.98
CA ARG A 7 -20.64 -4.08 7.27
C ARG A 7 -19.59 -3.77 6.22
N ALA A 8 -18.71 -4.72 5.88
CA ALA A 8 -17.65 -4.50 4.90
C ALA A 8 -18.20 -4.05 3.53
N ARG A 9 -19.32 -4.63 3.08
CA ARG A 9 -20.00 -4.23 1.84
C ARG A 9 -20.62 -2.84 1.95
N ARG A 10 -21.25 -2.50 3.07
CA ARG A 10 -21.83 -1.17 3.30
C ARG A 10 -20.75 -0.08 3.32
N GLU A 11 -19.58 -0.39 3.86
CA GLU A 11 -18.42 0.50 3.89
C GLU A 11 -17.67 0.56 2.55
N THR A 12 -18.02 -0.28 1.56
CA THR A 12 -17.38 -0.34 0.23
C THR A 12 -18.43 -0.09 -0.86
N PRO A 13 -18.71 1.18 -1.23
CA PRO A 13 -19.88 1.54 -2.03
C PRO A 13 -19.95 0.84 -3.40
N GLY A 14 -18.79 0.52 -3.99
CA GLY A 14 -18.73 -0.21 -5.26
C GLY A 14 -19.46 -1.55 -5.23
N CYS A 15 -19.59 -2.20 -4.06
CA CYS A 15 -20.31 -3.45 -3.90
C CYS A 15 -21.81 -3.34 -4.21
N ALA A 16 -22.41 -2.14 -4.16
CA ALA A 16 -23.81 -1.91 -4.52
C ALA A 16 -24.02 -1.78 -6.04
N ASN A 17 -22.95 -1.53 -6.79
CA ASN A 17 -23.02 -1.18 -8.21
C ASN A 17 -22.55 -2.30 -9.13
N VAL A 18 -21.62 -3.14 -8.67
CA VAL A 18 -20.99 -4.18 -9.49
C VAL A 18 -20.78 -5.49 -8.74
N LEU A 19 -20.85 -6.60 -9.48
CA LEU A 19 -20.34 -7.90 -9.03
C LEU A 19 -18.85 -7.98 -9.36
N HIS A 20 -18.01 -7.44 -8.47
CA HIS A 20 -16.58 -7.30 -8.72
C HIS A 20 -15.81 -8.59 -8.43
N PHE A 21 -15.63 -9.42 -9.45
CA PHE A 21 -14.84 -10.65 -9.37
C PHE A 21 -13.35 -10.46 -9.74
N ASN A 22 -12.89 -9.22 -9.95
CA ASN A 22 -11.50 -8.91 -10.32
C ASN A 22 -10.69 -8.23 -9.19
N ASN A 23 -10.90 -8.66 -7.93
CA ASN A 23 -10.19 -8.09 -6.77
C ASN A 23 -8.67 -8.31 -6.83
N ALA A 24 -8.23 -9.40 -7.47
CA ALA A 24 -6.80 -9.69 -7.65
C ALA A 24 -6.10 -8.71 -8.62
N GLY A 25 -6.86 -8.06 -9.52
CA GLY A 25 -6.33 -6.97 -10.34
C GLY A 25 -6.29 -5.65 -9.58
N ALA A 26 -7.41 -5.26 -8.97
CA ALA A 26 -7.50 -4.13 -8.04
C ALA A 26 -8.82 -4.23 -7.25
N ALA A 27 -8.75 -4.10 -5.93
CA ALA A 27 -9.92 -4.14 -5.06
C ALA A 27 -10.71 -2.80 -5.09
N LEU A 28 -12.00 -2.88 -4.75
CA LEU A 28 -12.82 -1.69 -4.54
C LEU A 28 -12.40 -0.97 -3.25
N MET A 29 -12.35 0.37 -3.27
CA MET A 29 -11.95 1.17 -2.11
C MET A 29 -13.10 1.35 -1.09
N PRO A 30 -12.86 1.10 0.20
CA PRO A 30 -13.77 1.51 1.27
C PRO A 30 -13.89 3.04 1.39
N VAL A 31 -15.01 3.53 1.93
CA VAL A 31 -15.28 4.97 2.14
C VAL A 31 -14.18 5.65 2.95
N SER A 32 -13.69 5.01 4.01
CA SER A 32 -12.66 5.57 4.88
C SER A 32 -11.33 5.81 4.15
N VAL A 33 -10.93 4.89 3.28
CA VAL A 33 -9.69 4.99 2.49
C VAL A 33 -9.81 6.08 1.42
N LEU A 34 -10.97 6.13 0.75
CA LEU A 34 -11.25 7.17 -0.24
C LEU A 34 -11.21 8.56 0.41
N ALA A 35 -11.93 8.73 1.53
CA ALA A 35 -11.99 9.99 2.25
C ALA A 35 -10.59 10.46 2.71
N ALA A 36 -9.80 9.57 3.34
CA ALA A 36 -8.44 9.92 3.77
C ALA A 36 -7.58 10.46 2.62
N THR A 37 -7.66 9.83 1.44
CA THR A 37 -6.92 10.27 0.25
C THR A 37 -7.44 11.61 -0.27
N THR A 38 -8.74 11.75 -0.47
CA THR A 38 -9.33 12.95 -1.07
C THR A 38 -9.27 14.16 -0.15
N ASP A 39 -9.41 13.95 1.16
CA ASP A 39 -9.36 15.02 2.14
C ASP A 39 -7.94 15.58 2.26
N TYR A 40 -6.92 14.72 2.20
CA TYR A 40 -5.53 15.16 2.16
C TYR A 40 -5.22 15.96 0.88
N LEU A 41 -5.65 15.49 -0.29
CA LEU A 41 -5.52 16.24 -1.55
C LEU A 41 -6.27 17.58 -1.51
N ALA A 42 -7.46 17.61 -0.89
CA ALA A 42 -8.20 18.85 -0.69
C ALA A 42 -7.47 19.81 0.25
N LEU A 43 -6.80 19.30 1.30
CA LEU A 43 -5.96 20.11 2.18
C LEU A 43 -4.76 20.69 1.42
N GLU A 44 -4.03 19.88 0.66
CA GLU A 44 -2.91 20.34 -0.17
C GLU A 44 -3.32 21.48 -1.12
N SER A 45 -4.52 21.37 -1.71
CA SER A 45 -5.06 22.41 -2.61
C SER A 45 -5.32 23.75 -1.91
N GLN A 46 -5.57 23.73 -0.60
CA GLN A 46 -5.89 24.92 0.20
C GLN A 46 -4.66 25.59 0.79
N VAL A 47 -3.64 24.81 1.15
CA VAL A 47 -2.52 25.33 1.97
C VAL A 47 -1.14 25.08 1.39
N GLY A 48 -1.03 24.31 0.30
CA GLY A 48 0.26 23.85 -0.25
C GLY A 48 0.67 22.48 0.31
N GLY A 49 1.43 21.73 -0.48
CA GLY A 49 1.83 20.36 -0.13
C GLY A 49 2.77 20.27 1.07
N TYR A 50 3.73 21.19 1.19
CA TYR A 50 4.65 21.21 2.33
C TYR A 50 3.98 21.62 3.63
N GLU A 51 3.08 22.59 3.58
CA GLU A 51 2.29 23.04 4.72
C GLU A 51 1.29 21.97 5.16
N ALA A 52 0.66 21.26 4.22
CA ALA A 52 -0.20 20.13 4.52
C ALA A 52 0.59 18.99 5.19
N ALA A 53 1.75 18.63 4.63
CA ALA A 53 2.64 17.62 5.20
C ALA A 53 3.11 18.00 6.61
N GLY A 54 3.44 19.28 6.85
CA GLY A 54 3.78 19.78 8.19
C GLY A 54 2.61 19.70 9.18
N ARG A 55 1.38 20.01 8.75
CA ARG A 55 0.17 19.93 9.58
C ARG A 55 -0.20 18.49 9.93
N GLU A 56 -0.06 17.58 8.98
CA GLU A 56 -0.44 16.18 9.09
C GLU A 56 0.74 15.24 9.37
N ALA A 57 1.90 15.78 9.79
CA ALA A 57 3.12 15.02 10.01
C ALA A 57 2.89 13.80 10.92
N ALA A 58 2.14 13.97 12.01
CA ALA A 58 1.81 12.88 12.91
C ALA A 58 0.92 11.79 12.27
N VAL A 59 0.12 12.12 11.25
CA VAL A 59 -0.69 11.16 10.50
C VAL A 59 0.19 10.38 9.52
N LEU A 60 1.08 11.08 8.82
CA LEU A 60 2.04 10.48 7.88
C LEU A 60 3.01 9.53 8.60
N GLU A 61 3.56 9.93 9.75
CA GLU A 61 4.46 9.09 10.56
C GLU A 61 3.76 7.82 11.08
N ARG A 62 2.47 7.91 11.44
CA ARG A 62 1.71 6.73 11.90
C ARG A 62 1.61 5.63 10.87
N VAL A 63 1.77 5.92 9.57
CA VAL A 63 1.71 4.90 8.53
C VAL A 63 2.83 3.87 8.71
N TYR A 64 4.04 4.30 9.11
CA TYR A 64 5.15 3.39 9.39
C TYR A 64 4.84 2.44 10.55
N THR A 65 4.36 2.97 11.68
CA THR A 65 4.01 2.15 12.85
C THR A 65 2.85 1.20 12.55
N ALA A 66 1.80 1.67 11.87
CA ALA A 66 0.65 0.82 11.53
C ALA A 66 1.03 -0.31 10.54
N SER A 67 1.90 -0.04 9.57
CA SER A 67 2.43 -1.06 8.66
C SER A 67 3.34 -2.05 9.36
N ALA A 68 4.19 -1.58 10.28
CA ALA A 68 5.06 -2.41 11.09
C ALA A 68 4.24 -3.37 11.99
N GLU A 69 3.20 -2.87 12.64
CA GLU A 69 2.25 -3.70 13.43
C GLU A 69 1.55 -4.75 12.56
N LEU A 70 1.13 -4.38 11.34
CA LEU A 70 0.48 -5.30 10.41
C LEU A 70 1.41 -6.43 9.94
N LEU A 71 2.68 -6.12 9.71
CA LEU A 71 3.68 -7.05 9.18
C LEU A 71 4.47 -7.78 10.28
N GLY A 72 4.40 -7.32 11.53
CA GLY A 72 5.12 -7.88 12.66
C GLY A 72 6.62 -7.59 12.65
N CYS A 73 7.01 -6.37 12.25
CA CYS A 73 8.39 -5.91 12.17
C CYS A 73 8.57 -4.55 12.89
N ASP A 74 9.77 -3.98 12.90
CA ASP A 74 10.01 -2.65 13.46
C ASP A 74 9.71 -1.53 12.44
N PRO A 75 9.31 -0.31 12.88
CA PRO A 75 8.99 0.79 11.96
C PRO A 75 10.15 1.24 11.07
N ASP A 76 11.41 1.09 11.51
CA ASP A 76 12.61 1.41 10.75
C ASP A 76 12.97 0.35 9.69
N GLU A 77 12.27 -0.78 9.68
CA GLU A 77 12.33 -1.81 8.63
C GLU A 77 11.33 -1.54 7.48
N ILE A 78 10.50 -0.49 7.57
CA ILE A 78 9.47 -0.14 6.58
C ILE A 78 9.95 0.97 5.64
N ALA A 79 9.85 0.73 4.33
CA ALA A 79 10.01 1.75 3.29
C ALA A 79 8.80 1.78 2.36
N PHE A 80 8.24 2.97 2.13
CA PHE A 80 7.14 3.18 1.19
C PHE A 80 7.65 3.46 -0.22
N VAL A 81 7.08 2.72 -1.19
CA VAL A 81 7.34 2.87 -2.61
C VAL A 81 6.01 2.82 -3.35
N GLU A 82 5.92 3.51 -4.47
CA GLU A 82 4.69 3.68 -5.25
C GLU A 82 4.03 2.36 -5.72
N THR A 83 4.82 1.31 -5.96
CA THR A 83 4.32 0.00 -6.44
C THR A 83 5.21 -1.14 -5.97
N ALA A 84 4.64 -2.35 -5.92
CA ALA A 84 5.39 -3.57 -5.61
C ALA A 84 6.54 -3.83 -6.60
N THR A 85 6.32 -3.62 -7.90
CA THR A 85 7.36 -3.72 -8.94
C THR A 85 8.53 -2.80 -8.64
N ARG A 86 8.25 -1.52 -8.39
CA ARG A 86 9.31 -0.54 -8.14
C ARG A 86 10.08 -0.84 -6.85
N ALA A 87 9.38 -1.29 -5.80
CA ALA A 87 10.00 -1.71 -4.55
C ALA A 87 10.97 -2.88 -4.77
N TRP A 88 10.54 -3.89 -5.52
CA TRP A 88 11.36 -5.05 -5.83
C TRP A 88 12.59 -4.70 -6.67
N ASP A 89 12.42 -3.91 -7.74
CA ASP A 89 13.55 -3.46 -8.57
C ASP A 89 14.60 -2.71 -7.76
N MET A 90 14.16 -1.81 -6.86
CA MET A 90 15.07 -1.04 -6.00
C MET A 90 15.83 -1.94 -5.04
N ALA A 91 15.15 -2.89 -4.39
CA ALA A 91 15.78 -3.82 -3.46
C ALA A 91 16.75 -4.76 -4.19
N PHE A 92 16.33 -5.33 -5.32
CA PHE A 92 17.11 -6.31 -6.06
C PHE A 92 18.36 -5.69 -6.69
N TYR A 93 18.26 -4.50 -7.27
CA TYR A 93 19.42 -3.80 -7.86
C TYR A 93 20.39 -3.22 -6.82
N ALA A 94 19.99 -3.14 -5.55
CA ALA A 94 20.90 -2.80 -4.46
C ALA A 94 21.80 -3.99 -4.04
N LEU A 95 21.45 -5.22 -4.44
CA LEU A 95 22.25 -6.40 -4.12
C LEU A 95 23.55 -6.42 -4.92
N LEU A 96 24.65 -6.77 -4.24
CA LEU A 96 25.95 -6.96 -4.85
C LEU A 96 26.17 -8.45 -5.15
N PHE A 97 26.08 -8.82 -6.42
CA PHE A 97 26.36 -10.18 -6.87
C PHE A 97 27.85 -10.38 -7.18
N ALA A 98 28.33 -11.57 -6.87
CA ALA A 98 29.66 -12.05 -7.24
C ALA A 98 29.57 -13.23 -8.22
N PRO A 99 30.64 -13.48 -9.02
CA PRO A 99 30.70 -14.67 -9.86
C PRO A 99 30.49 -15.94 -9.03
N GLY A 100 29.52 -16.76 -9.44
CA GLY A 100 29.14 -18.00 -8.75
C GLY A 100 27.86 -17.90 -7.93
N ASP A 101 27.33 -16.70 -7.69
CA ASP A 101 26.02 -16.54 -7.07
C ASP A 101 24.89 -17.11 -7.93
N ARG A 102 23.83 -17.58 -7.28
CA ARG A 102 22.70 -18.24 -7.92
C ARG A 102 21.41 -17.64 -7.38
N ILE A 103 20.53 -17.24 -8.29
CA ILE A 103 19.19 -16.77 -7.96
C ILE A 103 18.23 -17.95 -8.12
N LEU A 104 17.43 -18.20 -7.09
CA LEU A 104 16.34 -19.17 -7.12
C LEU A 104 15.03 -18.42 -7.32
N THR A 105 14.22 -18.89 -8.27
CA THR A 105 12.89 -18.36 -8.59
C THR A 105 11.91 -19.52 -8.76
N ALA A 106 10.61 -19.23 -8.87
CA ALA A 106 9.56 -20.20 -9.07
C ALA A 106 8.88 -20.06 -10.45
N ARG A 107 8.28 -21.16 -10.94
CA ARG A 107 7.52 -21.13 -12.21
C ARG A 107 6.27 -20.26 -12.13
N ALA A 108 5.70 -20.12 -10.95
CA ALA A 108 4.44 -19.40 -10.72
C ALA A 108 4.66 -17.94 -10.29
N GLU A 109 5.86 -17.40 -10.46
CA GLU A 109 6.13 -16.00 -10.14
C GLU A 109 5.34 -15.05 -11.03
N TYR A 110 5.01 -13.89 -10.46
CA TYR A 110 4.49 -12.78 -11.23
C TYR A 110 5.62 -12.11 -12.03
N ALA A 111 5.31 -11.55 -13.20
CA ALA A 111 6.31 -11.03 -14.13
C ALA A 111 7.23 -9.95 -13.55
N SER A 112 6.78 -9.19 -12.55
CA SER A 112 7.60 -8.20 -11.87
C SER A 112 8.56 -8.77 -10.82
N ASN A 113 8.55 -10.08 -10.57
CA ASN A 113 9.40 -10.77 -9.60
C ASN A 113 10.40 -11.73 -10.26
N VAL A 114 10.55 -11.67 -11.59
CA VAL A 114 11.44 -12.50 -12.41
C VAL A 114 12.32 -11.65 -13.31
#